data_AF-A0AAW9EU36-F1
#
_entry.id   AF-A0AAW9EU36-F1
#
_cell.length_a   1.000
_cell.length_b   1.000
_cell.length_c   1.000
_cell.angle_alpha   90.00
_cell.angle_beta   90.00
_cell.angle_gamma   90.00
#
_symmetry.space_group_name_H-M   'P 1'
#
loop_
_entity.id
_entity.type
_entity.pdbx_description
1 polymer ?
#
loop_
_entity_poly.entity_id
_entity_poly.type
_entity_poly.pdbx_seq_one_letter_code
_entity_poly.pdbx_strand_id
1 'polypeptide(L)'
;MGCLIVGGIKFYTLAEGESYPDPHADNRYVGAYAVFPFEGKWVAQKHFRGGHWRDITKRRFNTENEAFNFTYEYAFLPENRYKY
;
A
#
# COMPACT_ATOMS: atom_id res chain seq x y z
N MET A 1 -10.51 -2.89 8.12
CA MET A 1 -9.31 -3.26 7.33
C MET A 1 -9.64 -4.34 6.30
N GLY A 2 -9.49 -4.04 5.02
CA GLY A 2 -9.46 -5.04 3.93
C GLY A 2 -8.02 -5.38 3.53
N CYS A 3 -7.75 -6.62 3.12
CA CYS A 3 -6.43 -7.06 2.66
C CYS A 3 -6.56 -7.94 1.42
N LEU A 4 -5.91 -7.53 0.32
CA LEU A 4 -5.75 -8.34 -0.90
C LEU A 4 -4.29 -8.79 -1.01
N ILE A 5 -4.07 -10.06 -1.33
CA ILE A 5 -2.73 -10.61 -1.56
C ILE A 5 -2.61 -11.06 -3.02
N VAL A 6 -1.68 -10.46 -3.77
CA VAL A 6 -1.43 -10.79 -5.18
C VAL A 6 0.07 -10.90 -5.42
N GLY A 7 0.53 -12.03 -5.97
CA GLY A 7 1.95 -12.23 -6.31
C GLY A 7 2.91 -12.09 -5.12
N GLY A 8 2.45 -12.40 -3.90
CA GLY A 8 3.22 -12.21 -2.67
C GLY A 8 3.29 -10.76 -2.18
N ILE A 9 2.50 -9.85 -2.75
CA ILE A 9 2.36 -8.45 -2.31
C ILE A 9 1.03 -8.30 -1.59
N LYS A 10 1.05 -7.62 -0.43
CA LYS A 10 -0.17 -7.23 0.28
C LYS A 10 -0.62 -5.83 -0.09
N PHE A 11 -1.92 -5.68 -0.26
CA PHE A 11 -2.60 -4.41 -0.43
C PHE A 11 -3.63 -4.26 0.67
N TYR A 12 -3.41 -3.30 1.55
CA TYR A 12 -4.30 -2.98 2.65
C TYR A 12 -5.17 -1.78 2.30
N THR A 13 -6.46 -1.89 2.55
CA THR A 13 -7.38 -0.76 2.56
C THR A 13 -7.76 -0.49 4.01
N LEU A 14 -7.32 0.66 4.52
CA LEU A 14 -7.55 1.06 5.91
C LEU A 14 -8.66 2.10 5.99
N ALA A 15 -9.44 2.05 7.07
CA ALA A 15 -10.36 3.13 7.43
C ALA A 15 -9.62 4.27 8.17
N GLU A 16 -10.27 5.43 8.29
CA GLU A 16 -9.71 6.55 9.04
C GLU A 16 -9.46 6.16 10.51
N GLY A 17 -8.25 6.41 11.00
CA GLY A 17 -7.83 6.04 12.35
C GLY A 17 -7.44 4.57 12.56
N GLU A 18 -7.52 3.71 11.53
CA GLU A 18 -6.99 2.34 11.63
C GLU A 18 -5.46 2.34 11.73
N SER A 19 -4.93 1.46 12.57
CA SER A 19 -3.49 1.26 12.70
C SER A 19 -2.92 0.54 11.49
N TYR A 20 -1.68 0.89 11.12
CA TYR A 20 -0.96 0.16 10.10
C TYR A 20 -0.76 -1.31 10.53
N PRO A 21 -1.05 -2.27 9.65
CA PRO A 21 -0.79 -3.67 9.92
C PRO A 21 0.71 -3.94 9.86
N ASP A 22 1.19 -4.89 10.66
CA ASP A 22 2.54 -5.44 10.49
C ASP A 22 2.58 -6.31 9.23
N PRO A 23 3.30 -5.89 8.16
CA PRO A 23 3.37 -6.67 6.95
C PRO A 23 4.13 -7.98 7.15
N HIS A 24 4.98 -8.13 8.16
CA HIS A 24 5.86 -9.28 8.36
C HIS A 24 5.29 -10.33 9.32
N ALA A 25 4.07 -10.16 9.83
CA ALA A 25 3.47 -11.04 10.82
C ALA A 25 3.50 -12.55 10.48
N ASP A 26 3.52 -12.95 9.20
CA ASP A 26 3.69 -14.36 8.81
C ASP A 26 4.97 -14.66 7.97
N ASN A 27 5.81 -13.67 7.70
CA ASN A 27 7.03 -13.77 6.87
C ASN A 27 6.87 -14.28 5.42
N ARG A 28 5.69 -14.23 4.79
CA ARG A 28 5.44 -14.82 3.45
C ARG A 28 5.34 -13.83 2.28
N TYR A 29 5.81 -12.59 2.43
CA TYR A 29 5.51 -11.54 1.44
C TYR A 29 6.72 -10.75 1.01
N VAL A 30 6.72 -10.37 -0.26
CA VAL A 30 7.78 -9.60 -0.90
C VAL A 30 7.57 -8.09 -0.73
N GLY A 31 6.34 -7.63 -0.53
CA GLY A 31 6.03 -6.22 -0.34
C GLY A 31 4.66 -5.97 0.26
N ALA A 32 4.43 -4.74 0.74
CA ALA A 32 3.15 -4.30 1.26
C ALA A 32 2.87 -2.85 0.90
N TYR A 33 1.60 -2.59 0.63
CA TYR A 33 1.06 -1.29 0.29
C TYR A 33 -0.20 -1.03 1.10
N ALA A 34 -0.47 0.23 1.42
CA ALA A 34 -1.64 0.66 2.16
C ALA A 34 -2.29 1.85 1.46
N VAL A 35 -3.61 1.82 1.35
CA VAL A 35 -4.43 2.95 0.94
C VAL A 35 -5.40 3.29 2.05
N PHE A 36 -5.56 4.59 2.32
CA PHE A 36 -6.39 5.05 3.42
C PHE A 36 -6.86 6.50 3.21
N PRO A 37 -8.00 6.89 3.80
CA PRO A 37 -8.45 8.27 3.80
C PRO A 37 -7.63 9.13 4.77
N PHE A 38 -7.24 10.32 4.33
CA PHE A 38 -6.54 11.35 5.09
C PHE A 38 -6.98 12.73 4.59
N GLU A 39 -7.50 13.57 5.49
CA GLU A 39 -7.97 14.93 5.18
C GLU A 39 -8.98 14.97 4.00
N GLY A 40 -9.91 14.01 3.96
CA GLY A 40 -10.95 13.93 2.92
C GLY A 40 -10.45 13.51 1.53
N LYS A 41 -9.18 13.08 1.42
CA LYS A 41 -8.60 12.46 0.22
C LYS A 41 -8.05 11.08 0.54
N TRP A 42 -7.69 10.34 -0.48
CA TRP A 42 -7.04 9.04 -0.34
C TRP A 42 -5.54 9.13 -0.61
N VAL A 43 -4.78 8.41 0.21
CA VAL A 43 -3.32 8.33 0.17
C VAL A 43 -2.90 6.91 -0.15
N ALA A 44 -1.76 6.76 -0.84
CA ALA A 44 -1.15 5.48 -1.12
C ALA A 44 0.27 5.45 -0.56
N GLN A 45 0.58 4.42 0.22
CA GLN A 45 1.88 4.21 0.84
C GLN A 45 2.43 2.82 0.56
N LYS A 46 3.75 2.72 0.59
CA LYS A 46 4.51 1.47 0.52
C LYS A 46 5.23 1.24 1.84
N HIS A 47 5.26 -0.01 2.27
CA HIS A 47 6.10 -0.47 3.35
C HIS A 47 7.52 -0.74 2.83
N PHE A 48 8.51 -0.13 3.46
CA PHE A 48 9.93 -0.28 3.13
C PHE A 48 10.64 -1.15 4.16
N ARG A 49 11.77 -1.74 3.75
CA ARG A 49 12.68 -2.43 4.68
C ARG A 49 13.08 -1.45 5.80
N GLY A 50 12.95 -1.89 7.05
CA GLY A 50 13.13 -1.04 8.24
C GLY A 50 11.84 -0.53 8.87
N GLY A 51 10.68 -1.12 8.51
CA GLY A 51 9.43 -0.94 9.26
C GLY A 51 8.69 0.37 9.02
N HIS A 52 9.07 1.12 7.98
CA HIS A 52 8.51 2.45 7.72
C HIS A 52 7.61 2.45 6.49
N TRP A 53 6.50 3.15 6.62
CA TRP A 53 5.59 3.45 5.53
C TRP A 53 5.91 4.82 4.93
N ARG A 54 5.93 4.92 3.60
CA ARG A 54 6.10 6.20 2.90
C ARG A 54 5.16 6.31 1.72
N ASP A 55 4.71 7.55 1.48
CA ASP A 55 3.93 7.92 0.30
C ASP A 55 4.68 7.52 -0.98
N ILE A 56 4.02 6.73 -1.84
CA ILE A 56 4.56 6.38 -3.15
C ILE A 56 4.36 7.51 -4.18
N THR A 57 3.50 8.47 -3.86
CA THR A 57 3.20 9.63 -4.69
C THR A 57 2.81 10.83 -3.82
N LYS A 58 3.06 12.05 -4.33
CA LYS A 58 2.52 13.28 -3.74
C LYS A 58 1.05 13.51 -4.10
N ARG A 59 0.54 12.78 -5.09
CA ARG A 59 -0.86 12.88 -5.53
C ARG A 59 -1.78 12.35 -4.42
N ARG A 60 -2.84 13.11 -4.16
CA ARG A 60 -3.97 12.69 -3.34
C ARG A 60 -5.13 12.30 -4.26
N PHE A 61 -5.85 11.24 -3.92
CA PHE A 61 -6.93 10.70 -4.76
C PHE A 61 -8.30 11.06 -4.20
N ASN A 62 -9.31 11.11 -5.07
CA ASN A 62 -10.67 11.49 -4.64
C ASN A 62 -11.46 10.29 -4.11
N THR A 63 -11.09 9.07 -4.52
CA THR A 63 -11.81 7.84 -4.17
C THR A 63 -10.84 6.74 -3.76
N GLU A 64 -11.35 5.79 -2.97
CA GLU A 64 -10.64 4.56 -2.61
C GLU A 64 -10.16 3.81 -3.85
N ASN A 65 -11.05 3.61 -4.82
CA ASN A 65 -10.78 2.81 -6.01
C ASN A 65 -9.67 3.43 -6.87
N GLU A 66 -9.64 4.76 -7.00
CA GLU A 66 -8.58 5.47 -7.72
C GLU A 66 -7.21 5.29 -7.04
N ALA A 67 -7.15 5.44 -5.71
CA ALA A 67 -5.93 5.20 -4.94
C ALA A 67 -5.46 3.74 -5.02
N PHE A 68 -6.39 2.81 -4.92
CA PHE A 68 -6.12 1.38 -4.99
C PHE A 68 -5.57 0.98 -6.37
N ASN A 69 -6.23 1.41 -7.45
CA ASN A 69 -5.78 1.10 -8.81
C ASN A 69 -4.39 1.67 -9.09
N PHE A 70 -4.12 2.92 -8.68
CA PHE A 70 -2.80 3.50 -8.80
C PHE A 70 -1.74 2.68 -8.04
N THR A 71 -2.06 2.28 -6.81
CA THR A 71 -1.16 1.50 -5.96
C THR A 71 -0.87 0.13 -6.56
N TYR A 72 -1.89 -0.53 -7.10
CA TYR A 72 -1.79 -1.80 -7.78
C TYR A 72 -0.88 -1.71 -9.00
N GLU A 73 -1.13 -0.75 -9.90
CA GLU A 73 -0.28 -0.51 -11.07
C GLU A 73 1.17 -0.21 -10.67
N TYR A 74 1.36 0.67 -9.67
CA TYR A 74 2.67 1.05 -9.16
C TYR A 74 3.47 -0.17 -8.66
N ALA A 75 2.81 -1.10 -7.96
CA ALA A 75 3.45 -2.29 -7.41
C ALA A 75 4.01 -3.23 -8.50
N PHE A 76 3.38 -3.25 -9.68
CA PHE A 76 3.77 -4.13 -10.80
C PHE A 76 4.62 -3.44 -11.87
N LEU A 77 4.98 -2.17 -11.69
CA LEU A 77 5.92 -1.49 -12.57
C LEU A 77 7.26 -2.27 -12.65
N PRO A 78 7.89 -2.37 -13.84
CA PRO A 78 9.13 -3.12 -14.03
C PRO A 78 10.26 -2.71 -13.06
N GLU A 79 10.34 -1.42 -12.75
CA GLU A 79 11.32 -0.82 -11.84
C GLU A 79 11.13 -1.26 -10.37
N ASN A 80 9.90 -1.66 -10.01
CA ASN A 80 9.53 -2.10 -8.67
C ASN A 80 9.52 -3.63 -8.55
N ARG A 81 9.57 -4.37 -9.67
CA ARG A 81 9.65 -5.84 -9.71
C ARG A 81 11.02 -6.41 -9.29
N TYR A 82 12.08 -5.62 -9.32
CA TYR A 82 13.46 -6.10 -9.09
C TYR A 82 14.20 -5.45 -7.92
N LYS A 83 13.52 -4.62 -7.11
CA LYS A 83 14.09 -4.12 -5.85
C LYS A 83 13.77 -5.10 -4.71
N TYR A 84 14.36 -6.29 -4.77
CA TYR A 84 14.29 -7.31 -3.73
C TYR A 84 15.69 -7.68 -3.27
#